data_AF-A0A1G4JPU9-F1
#
_entry.id   AF-A0A1G4JPU9-F1
#
_cell.length_a   1.000
_cell.length_b   1.000
_cell.length_c   1.000
_cell.angle_alpha   90.00
_cell.angle_beta   90.00
_cell.angle_gamma   90.00
#
_symmetry.space_group_name_H-M   'P 1'
#
loop_
_entity.id
_entity.type
_entity.pdbx_description
1 polymer ?
#
loop_
_entity_poly.entity_id
_entity_poly.type
_entity_poly.pdbx_seq_one_letter_code
_entity_poly.pdbx_strand_id
1 'polypeptide(L)'
;MAQHTLGYYDTIAGLSSLECSHKAHISPEQLQALCKIDQEARKTRDEACDGRLENDLRERRCIPVHGYLSKIDAQISLDNVNELQHTLLGGHVPRAQLEALSSTDFANYFHKLIDFDKAIQAFNFYVTHSAVNATAAVTPTPPLSATPTVPLAAGGTSESIESVRKPKPLASNNGGVKKVILCKRCKARFSGPRRFTNMKKHMCMRG
;
A
#
# COMPACT_ATOMS: atom_id res chain seq x y z
N MET A 1 5.46 27.81 4.39
CA MET A 1 4.15 27.33 3.88
C MET A 1 4.29 25.85 3.57
N ALA A 2 3.65 24.97 4.34
CA ALA A 2 3.66 23.53 4.03
C ALA A 2 2.83 23.30 2.75
N GLN A 3 3.34 22.50 1.82
CA GLN A 3 2.59 22.17 0.59
C GLN A 3 1.51 21.15 0.93
N HIS A 4 0.25 21.54 0.73
CA HIS A 4 -0.90 20.65 0.93
C HIS A 4 -1.10 19.78 -0.32
N THR A 5 -0.78 18.49 -0.20
CA THR A 5 -0.82 17.52 -1.31
C THR A 5 -2.11 16.69 -1.37
N LEU A 6 -2.96 16.75 -0.34
CA LEU A 6 -4.20 15.97 -0.28
C LEU A 6 -5.29 16.57 -1.19
N GLY A 7 -6.05 15.69 -1.85
CA GLY A 7 -7.27 16.05 -2.57
C GLY A 7 -8.47 16.21 -1.64
N TYR A 8 -9.60 16.69 -2.18
CA TYR A 8 -10.85 16.90 -1.43
C TYR A 8 -11.37 15.61 -0.76
N TYR A 9 -11.37 14.49 -1.50
CA TYR A 9 -11.85 13.22 -0.96
C TYR A 9 -10.92 12.65 0.12
N ASP A 10 -9.61 12.77 -0.05
CA ASP A 10 -8.62 12.38 0.96
C ASP A 10 -8.77 13.22 2.24
N THR A 11 -8.97 14.54 2.10
CA THR A 11 -9.22 15.45 3.23
C THR A 11 -10.48 15.07 4.02
N ILE A 12 -11.60 14.80 3.34
CA ILE A 12 -12.84 14.41 4.02
C ILE A 12 -12.69 13.03 4.70
N ALA A 13 -12.06 12.06 4.05
CA ALA A 13 -11.81 10.75 4.64
C ALA A 13 -10.90 10.83 5.90
N GLY A 14 -9.89 11.70 5.87
CA GLY A 14 -9.03 11.99 7.00
C GLY A 14 -9.77 12.66 8.17
N LEU A 15 -10.66 13.61 7.87
CA LEU A 15 -11.45 14.29 8.90
C LEU A 15 -12.58 13.42 9.47
N SER A 16 -13.13 12.48 8.70
CA SER A 16 -14.14 11.53 9.18
C SER A 16 -13.55 10.41 10.03
N SER A 17 -12.37 9.89 9.67
CA SER A 17 -11.69 8.81 10.43
C SER A 17 -11.25 9.23 11.83
N LEU A 18 -11.08 10.54 12.07
CA LEU A 18 -10.77 11.14 13.37
C LEU A 18 -11.98 11.80 14.04
N GLU A 19 -13.21 11.53 13.55
CA GLU A 19 -14.49 12.06 14.05
C GLU A 19 -14.55 13.61 14.18
N CYS A 20 -13.66 14.31 13.50
CA CYS A 20 -13.37 15.73 13.70
C CYS A 20 -13.88 16.63 12.58
N SER A 21 -14.60 16.06 11.60
CA SER A 21 -15.20 16.78 10.46
C SER A 21 -16.03 18.00 10.87
N HIS A 22 -16.76 17.92 11.99
CA HIS A 22 -17.57 19.02 12.55
C HIS A 22 -16.74 20.20 13.08
N LYS A 23 -15.42 20.05 13.26
CA LYS A 23 -14.49 21.10 13.72
C LYS A 23 -13.73 21.78 12.58
N ALA A 24 -13.87 21.27 11.35
CA ALA A 24 -13.18 21.80 10.19
C ALA A 24 -14.10 22.77 9.42
N HIS A 25 -13.60 23.97 9.14
CA HIS A 25 -14.24 24.93 8.26
C HIS A 25 -13.36 25.13 7.02
N ILE A 26 -13.91 24.86 5.84
CA ILE A 26 -13.22 24.98 4.55
C ILE A 26 -13.76 26.22 3.83
N SER A 27 -12.88 27.15 3.47
CA SER A 27 -13.27 28.34 2.70
C SER A 27 -13.60 27.98 1.24
N PRO A 28 -14.39 28.78 0.51
CA PRO A 28 -14.70 28.49 -0.90
C PRO A 28 -13.44 28.45 -1.79
N GLU A 29 -12.42 29.26 -1.47
CA GLU A 29 -11.12 29.25 -2.15
C GLU A 29 -10.33 27.98 -1.87
N GLN A 30 -10.30 27.53 -0.61
CA GLN A 30 -9.68 26.26 -0.22
C GLN A 30 -10.37 25.07 -0.89
N LEU A 31 -11.71 25.06 -0.93
CA LEU A 31 -12.48 24.04 -1.63
C LEU A 31 -12.14 23.98 -3.12
N GLN A 32 -12.01 25.14 -3.78
CA GLN A 32 -11.60 25.19 -5.18
C GLN A 32 -10.18 24.66 -5.40
N ALA A 33 -9.25 24.91 -4.46
CA ALA A 33 -7.89 24.38 -4.52
C ALA A 33 -7.87 22.85 -4.38
N LEU A 34 -8.59 22.29 -3.39
CA LEU A 34 -8.71 20.83 -3.19
C LEU A 34 -9.27 20.11 -4.43
N CYS A 35 -10.31 20.69 -5.05
CA CYS A 35 -10.91 20.15 -6.26
C CYS A 35 -9.96 20.17 -7.48
N LYS A 36 -9.06 21.16 -7.57
CA LYS A 36 -8.03 21.19 -8.64
C LYS A 36 -7.00 20.07 -8.46
N ILE A 37 -6.53 19.83 -7.22
CA ILE A 37 -5.60 18.74 -6.90
C ILE A 37 -6.21 17.38 -7.30
N ASP A 38 -7.47 17.12 -6.94
CA ASP A 38 -8.16 15.89 -7.35
C ASP A 38 -8.34 15.76 -8.87
N GLN A 39 -8.54 16.88 -9.58
CA GLN A 39 -8.69 16.87 -11.03
C GLN A 39 -7.34 16.60 -11.74
N GLU A 40 -6.24 17.14 -11.22
CA GLU A 40 -4.87 16.90 -11.70
C GLU A 40 -4.42 15.46 -11.40
N ALA A 41 -4.72 14.94 -10.20
CA ALA A 41 -4.44 13.55 -9.83
C ALA A 41 -5.19 12.53 -10.71
N ARG A 42 -6.42 12.85 -11.13
CA ARG A 42 -7.17 12.00 -12.09
C ARG A 42 -6.55 12.05 -13.49
N LYS A 43 -6.28 13.24 -14.03
CA LYS A 43 -5.64 13.41 -15.35
C LYS A 43 -4.31 12.67 -15.45
N THR A 44 -3.41 12.90 -14.49
CA THR A 44 -2.09 12.27 -14.47
C THR A 44 -2.14 10.74 -14.40
N ARG A 45 -3.09 10.17 -13.63
CA ARG A 45 -3.31 8.72 -13.57
C ARG A 45 -3.81 8.18 -14.92
N ASP A 46 -4.78 8.85 -15.51
CA ASP A 46 -5.43 8.38 -16.74
C ASP A 46 -4.46 8.51 -17.94
N GLU A 47 -3.67 9.59 -18.01
CA GLU A 47 -2.59 9.81 -19.00
C GLU A 47 -1.41 8.81 -18.84
N ALA A 48 -1.09 8.40 -17.60
CA ALA A 48 0.02 7.48 -17.34
C ALA A 48 -0.24 6.04 -17.85
N CYS A 49 -1.52 5.62 -17.96
CA CYS A 49 -1.88 4.32 -18.49
C CYS A 49 -1.57 4.17 -20.00
N ASP A 50 -1.80 5.22 -20.78
CA ASP A 50 -1.69 5.14 -22.25
C ASP A 50 -0.28 5.45 -22.76
N GLY A 51 0.49 6.30 -22.08
CA GLY A 51 1.78 6.80 -22.59
C GLY A 51 3.03 5.99 -22.23
N ARG A 52 3.06 5.29 -21.07
CA ARG A 52 4.32 4.73 -20.52
C ARG A 52 4.74 3.38 -21.08
N LEU A 53 3.80 2.54 -21.52
CA LEU A 53 4.09 1.13 -21.86
C LEU A 53 4.96 0.94 -23.12
N GLU A 54 4.85 1.81 -24.14
CA GLU A 54 5.62 1.67 -25.39
C GLU A 54 7.03 2.26 -25.34
N ASN A 55 7.22 3.39 -24.64
CA ASN A 55 8.49 4.14 -24.69
C ASN A 55 9.54 3.63 -23.68
N ASP A 56 9.16 3.42 -22.41
CA ASP A 56 10.12 3.03 -21.34
C ASP A 56 10.78 1.64 -21.61
N LEU A 57 10.10 0.76 -22.34
CA LEU A 57 10.60 -0.57 -22.71
C LEU A 57 11.69 -0.56 -23.79
N ARG A 58 11.85 0.52 -24.57
CA ARG A 58 12.79 0.56 -25.70
C ARG A 58 14.15 1.15 -25.33
N GLU A 59 14.21 2.10 -24.41
CA GLU A 59 15.45 2.81 -24.08
C GLU A 59 16.23 2.20 -22.90
N ARG A 60 15.54 1.63 -21.90
CA ARG A 60 16.21 1.06 -20.72
C ARG A 60 16.74 -0.33 -20.99
N ARG A 61 18.01 -0.43 -21.40
CA ARG A 61 18.78 -1.68 -21.29
C ARG A 61 18.91 -2.05 -19.81
N CYS A 62 18.04 -2.94 -19.32
CA CYS A 62 18.07 -3.39 -17.93
C CYS A 62 19.42 -4.03 -17.59
N ILE A 63 20.21 -3.34 -16.77
CA ILE A 63 21.49 -3.85 -16.27
C ILE A 63 21.20 -5.04 -15.33
N PRO A 64 21.82 -6.22 -15.51
CA PRO A 64 21.58 -7.36 -14.65
C PRO A 64 22.06 -7.12 -13.21
N VAL A 65 21.11 -6.92 -12.29
CA VAL A 65 21.40 -6.63 -10.86
C VAL A 65 21.81 -7.89 -10.07
N HIS A 66 21.45 -9.10 -10.54
CA HIS A 66 21.66 -10.33 -9.80
C HIS A 66 22.16 -11.52 -10.65
N GLY A 67 22.89 -12.43 -10.02
CA GLY A 67 23.52 -13.57 -10.69
C GLY A 67 22.67 -14.83 -10.90
N TYR A 68 21.37 -14.82 -10.57
CA TYR A 68 20.53 -16.05 -10.56
C TYR A 68 20.40 -16.76 -11.92
N LEU A 69 20.62 -16.05 -13.04
CA LEU A 69 20.50 -16.61 -14.39
C LEU A 69 21.83 -16.65 -15.17
N SER A 70 22.84 -15.88 -14.73
CA SER A 70 24.16 -15.73 -15.36
C SER A 70 25.16 -15.19 -14.33
N LYS A 71 26.46 -15.47 -14.50
CA LYS A 71 27.50 -14.76 -13.73
C LYS A 71 27.50 -13.27 -14.09
N ILE A 72 27.67 -12.41 -13.10
CA ILE A 72 27.75 -10.95 -13.23
C ILE A 72 29.12 -10.45 -12.77
N ASP A 73 29.64 -9.44 -13.45
CA ASP A 73 30.90 -8.80 -13.06
C ASP A 73 30.68 -7.85 -11.87
N ALA A 74 31.45 -8.05 -10.80
CA ALA A 74 31.34 -7.29 -9.55
C ALA A 74 31.81 -5.82 -9.64
N GLN A 75 32.22 -5.37 -10.83
CA GLN A 75 32.62 -3.97 -11.11
C GLN A 75 31.51 -3.11 -11.70
N ILE A 76 30.31 -3.67 -11.95
CA ILE A 76 29.18 -2.89 -12.46
C ILE A 76 28.67 -1.95 -11.35
N SER A 77 28.92 -0.64 -11.51
CA SER A 77 28.32 0.40 -10.68
C SER A 77 26.79 0.32 -10.77
N LEU A 78 26.13 0.10 -9.63
CA LEU A 78 24.68 0.15 -9.52
C LEU A 78 24.25 1.58 -9.15
N ASP A 79 24.33 2.49 -10.11
CA ASP A 79 23.72 3.84 -10.01
C ASP A 79 22.18 3.79 -10.07
N ASN A 80 21.60 2.61 -10.29
CA ASN A 80 20.16 2.41 -10.31
C ASN A 80 19.59 2.39 -8.88
N VAL A 81 18.85 3.46 -8.56
CA VAL A 81 17.90 3.51 -7.45
C VAL A 81 16.91 2.34 -7.58
N ASN A 82 17.13 1.28 -6.81
CA ASN A 82 16.25 0.12 -6.76
C ASN A 82 14.95 0.47 -6.00
N GLU A 83 14.00 1.09 -6.69
CA GLU A 83 12.68 1.45 -6.14
C GLU A 83 11.84 0.21 -5.84
N LEU A 84 11.94 -0.27 -4.60
CA LEU A 84 11.16 -1.39 -4.07
C LEU A 84 9.91 -0.93 -3.31
N GLN A 85 9.27 0.14 -3.79
CA GLN A 85 8.09 0.78 -3.15
C GLN A 85 6.90 -0.18 -2.93
N HIS A 86 6.83 -1.28 -3.67
CA HIS A 86 5.79 -2.31 -3.53
C HIS A 86 6.02 -3.28 -2.36
N THR A 87 7.12 -3.14 -1.61
CA THR A 87 7.47 -3.99 -0.46
C THR A 87 7.46 -3.17 0.84
N LEU A 88 6.84 -3.71 1.89
CA LEU A 88 6.73 -3.02 3.19
C LEU A 88 8.04 -3.01 4.00
N LEU A 89 8.94 -3.97 3.76
CA LEU A 89 10.20 -4.15 4.49
C LEU A 89 11.44 -4.11 3.57
N GLY A 90 11.28 -3.63 2.33
CA GLY A 90 12.34 -3.63 1.33
C GLY A 90 12.64 -5.02 0.74
N GLY A 91 13.75 -5.10 -0.01
CA GLY A 91 14.10 -6.29 -0.80
C GLY A 91 14.73 -7.46 -0.03
N HIS A 92 15.23 -7.22 1.19
CA HIS A 92 15.83 -8.27 2.03
C HIS A 92 15.86 -7.85 3.50
N VAL A 93 15.40 -8.72 4.39
CA VAL A 93 15.55 -8.59 5.85
C VAL A 93 16.37 -9.78 6.36
N PRO A 94 17.45 -9.59 7.14
CA PRO A 94 18.21 -10.68 7.74
C PRO A 94 17.32 -11.60 8.58
N ARG A 95 17.49 -12.92 8.41
CA ARG A 95 16.63 -13.94 9.06
C ARG A 95 16.56 -13.77 10.58
N ALA A 96 17.71 -13.66 11.25
CA ALA A 96 17.78 -13.51 12.71
C ALA A 96 17.12 -12.20 13.21
N GLN A 97 17.13 -11.14 12.40
CA GLN A 97 16.39 -9.92 12.70
C GLN A 97 14.89 -10.17 12.58
N LEU A 98 14.45 -10.73 11.44
CA LEU A 98 13.03 -11.01 11.16
C LEU A 98 12.39 -11.95 12.21
N GLU A 99 13.11 -12.97 12.66
CA GLU A 99 12.66 -13.90 13.71
C GLU A 99 12.58 -13.25 15.11
N ALA A 100 13.26 -12.13 15.33
CA ALA A 100 13.27 -11.37 16.58
C ALA A 100 12.37 -10.11 16.55
N LEU A 101 11.67 -9.81 15.44
CA LEU A 101 10.79 -8.65 15.36
C LEU A 101 9.47 -8.86 16.12
N SER A 102 9.03 -7.80 16.79
CA SER A 102 7.72 -7.71 17.44
C SER A 102 6.61 -7.49 16.42
N SER A 103 5.66 -8.42 16.33
CA SER A 103 4.53 -8.31 15.40
C SER A 103 3.56 -7.19 15.78
N THR A 104 3.39 -6.90 17.07
CA THR A 104 2.51 -5.83 17.56
C THR A 104 3.04 -4.45 17.21
N ASP A 105 4.35 -4.24 17.31
CA ASP A 105 4.96 -2.93 17.05
C ASP A 105 4.93 -2.60 15.55
N PHE A 106 5.15 -3.60 14.70
CA PHE A 106 4.99 -3.46 13.26
C PHE A 106 3.53 -3.29 12.84
N ALA A 107 2.58 -3.97 13.48
CA ALA A 107 1.15 -3.74 13.22
C ALA A 107 0.75 -2.27 13.52
N ASN A 108 1.16 -1.75 14.69
CA ASN A 108 0.92 -0.35 15.07
C ASN A 108 1.64 0.64 14.13
N TYR A 109 2.87 0.33 13.71
CA TYR A 109 3.64 1.13 12.76
C TYR A 109 2.98 1.19 11.38
N PHE A 110 2.57 0.04 10.82
CA PHE A 110 1.90 -0.01 9.52
C PHE A 110 0.53 0.66 9.55
N HIS A 111 -0.25 0.48 10.62
CA HIS A 111 -1.51 1.20 10.81
C HIS A 111 -1.29 2.72 10.81
N LYS A 112 -0.26 3.19 11.53
CA LYS A 112 0.10 4.61 11.55
C LYS A 112 0.55 5.15 10.19
N LEU A 113 1.36 4.39 9.45
CA LEU A 113 2.00 4.82 8.21
C LEU A 113 1.08 4.71 6.99
N ILE A 114 0.28 3.64 6.89
CA ILE A 114 -0.56 3.34 5.73
C ILE A 114 -1.93 4.01 5.87
N ASP A 115 -2.59 3.86 7.02
CA ASP A 115 -3.98 4.30 7.20
C ASP A 115 -4.06 5.74 7.75
N PHE A 116 -3.19 6.08 8.70
CA PHE A 116 -3.32 7.34 9.46
C PHE A 116 -2.52 8.54 8.95
N ASP A 117 -1.51 8.37 8.09
CA ASP A 117 -0.66 9.49 7.66
C ASP A 117 -1.47 10.61 6.99
N LYS A 118 -2.32 10.25 6.01
CA LYS A 118 -3.25 11.20 5.37
C LYS A 118 -4.24 11.83 6.36
N ALA A 119 -4.75 11.05 7.32
CA ALA A 119 -5.70 11.54 8.32
C ALA A 119 -5.06 12.55 9.28
N ILE A 120 -3.83 12.27 9.74
CA ILE A 120 -3.03 13.17 10.58
C ILE A 120 -2.69 14.45 9.81
N GLN A 121 -2.32 14.37 8.53
CA GLN A 121 -2.07 15.53 7.69
C GLN A 121 -3.32 16.42 7.54
N ALA A 122 -4.49 15.83 7.26
CA ALA A 122 -5.76 16.56 7.16
C ALA A 122 -6.17 17.21 8.51
N PHE A 123 -6.04 16.48 9.62
CA PHE A 123 -6.32 16.99 10.97
C PHE A 123 -5.43 18.17 11.33
N ASN A 124 -4.11 18.04 11.12
CA ASN A 124 -3.14 19.10 11.40
C ASN A 124 -3.44 20.36 10.58
N PHE A 125 -3.85 20.21 9.32
CA PHE A 125 -4.12 21.35 8.44
C PHE A 125 -5.44 22.07 8.78
N TYR A 126 -6.53 21.34 9.03
CA TYR A 126 -7.86 21.93 9.17
C TYR A 126 -8.34 22.11 10.61
N VAL A 127 -8.00 21.20 11.53
CA VAL A 127 -8.49 21.24 12.92
C VAL A 127 -7.52 21.98 13.82
N THR A 128 -6.21 21.68 13.74
CA THR A 128 -5.21 22.36 14.59
C THR A 128 -5.11 23.85 14.26
N HIS A 129 -5.13 24.25 12.98
CA HIS A 129 -5.17 25.66 12.60
C HIS A 129 -6.49 26.36 12.98
N SER A 130 -7.62 25.65 12.98
CA SER A 130 -8.90 26.23 13.45
C SER A 130 -8.86 26.50 14.96
N ALA A 131 -8.33 25.56 15.75
CA ALA A 131 -8.21 25.70 17.21
C ALA A 131 -7.33 26.88 17.63
N VAL A 132 -6.18 27.09 16.97
CA VAL A 132 -5.27 28.23 17.26
C VAL A 132 -5.95 29.57 16.99
N ASN A 133 -6.75 29.67 15.92
CA ASN A 133 -7.49 30.89 15.59
C ASN A 133 -8.69 31.11 16.55
N ALA A 134 -9.32 30.04 17.05
CA ALA A 134 -10.39 30.15 18.04
C ALA A 134 -9.89 30.67 19.40
N THR A 135 -8.64 30.37 19.79
CA THR A 135 -8.04 30.87 21.04
C THR A 135 -7.60 32.34 21.03
N ALA A 136 -7.74 33.05 19.91
CA ALA A 136 -7.41 34.48 19.82
C ALA A 136 -8.54 35.43 20.28
N ALA A 137 -9.73 34.91 20.62
CA ALA A 137 -10.84 35.69 21.14
C ALA A 137 -10.78 35.78 22.68
N VAL A 138 -10.55 37.00 23.18
CA VAL A 138 -10.29 37.31 24.58
C VAL A 138 -11.56 37.23 25.47
N THR A 139 -11.34 36.85 26.75
CA THR A 139 -12.11 37.09 28.01
C THR A 139 -13.34 36.23 28.38
N PRO A 140 -13.71 36.09 29.68
CA PRO A 140 -12.90 35.89 30.91
C PRO A 140 -13.32 34.64 31.74
N THR A 141 -12.50 34.25 32.73
CA THR A 141 -12.85 33.28 33.80
C THR A 141 -13.90 33.83 34.78
N PRO A 142 -14.74 32.98 35.42
CA PRO A 142 -14.71 32.86 36.89
C PRO A 142 -14.88 31.37 37.36
N PRO A 143 -15.08 31.01 38.65
CA PRO A 143 -14.06 30.24 39.39
C PRO A 143 -14.48 28.80 39.79
N LEU A 144 -13.53 28.06 40.40
CA LEU A 144 -13.72 26.68 40.87
C LEU A 144 -14.72 26.53 42.02
N SER A 145 -15.34 25.34 42.13
CA SER A 145 -15.79 24.80 43.42
C SER A 145 -15.83 23.26 43.48
N ALA A 146 -15.02 22.73 44.41
CA ALA A 146 -15.18 21.51 45.22
C ALA A 146 -15.70 20.18 44.62
N THR A 147 -14.79 19.21 44.53
CA THR A 147 -15.06 17.75 44.66
C THR A 147 -15.35 17.37 46.13
N PRO A 148 -15.97 16.21 46.42
CA PRO A 148 -15.18 15.02 46.83
C PRO A 148 -15.66 13.68 46.18
N THR A 149 -14.78 12.76 45.72
CA THR A 149 -14.12 11.64 46.46
C THR A 149 -15.13 10.54 46.89
N VAL A 150 -15.04 9.27 46.46
CA VAL A 150 -14.18 8.14 46.97
C VAL A 150 -14.32 6.88 46.04
N PRO A 151 -13.35 5.92 45.97
CA PRO A 151 -13.29 4.85 44.95
C PRO A 151 -13.44 3.39 45.48
N LEU A 152 -13.36 2.37 44.62
CA LEU A 152 -12.91 0.95 44.84
C LEU A 152 -12.77 0.25 43.45
N ALA A 153 -11.64 -0.33 43.01
CA ALA A 153 -11.08 -1.69 43.27
C ALA A 153 -11.92 -2.89 42.75
N ALA A 154 -11.41 -4.04 42.28
CA ALA A 154 -10.08 -4.47 41.77
C ALA A 154 -10.16 -5.91 41.19
N GLY A 155 -9.29 -6.29 40.24
CA GLY A 155 -9.00 -7.69 39.81
C GLY A 155 -10.10 -8.44 39.02
N GLY A 156 -9.83 -9.52 38.27
CA GLY A 156 -8.57 -10.18 37.91
C GLY A 156 -8.72 -11.71 37.77
N THR A 157 -8.09 -12.34 36.76
CA THR A 157 -8.10 -13.81 36.44
C THR A 157 -9.45 -14.36 35.90
N SER A 158 -9.56 -15.44 35.09
CA SER A 158 -8.60 -16.49 34.69
C SER A 158 -8.84 -17.09 33.28
N GLU A 159 -7.74 -17.44 32.60
CA GLU A 159 -7.46 -18.58 31.68
C GLU A 159 -8.56 -19.46 31.02
N SER A 160 -8.33 -19.83 29.75
CA SER A 160 -8.54 -21.21 29.23
C SER A 160 -7.76 -21.51 27.93
N ILE A 161 -7.45 -22.79 27.64
CA ILE A 161 -6.32 -23.28 26.84
C ILE A 161 -6.71 -24.44 25.88
N GLU A 162 -5.94 -24.64 24.79
CA GLU A 162 -6.08 -25.71 23.76
C GLU A 162 -7.36 -25.60 22.87
N SER A 163 -7.50 -26.30 21.72
CA SER A 163 -6.67 -27.38 21.19
C SER A 163 -6.28 -27.25 19.70
N VAL A 164 -5.05 -27.65 19.38
CA VAL A 164 -4.62 -27.96 18.00
C VAL A 164 -5.33 -29.21 17.51
N ARG A 165 -5.85 -29.23 16.27
CA ARG A 165 -5.94 -30.49 15.49
C ARG A 165 -6.00 -30.30 13.97
N LYS A 166 -4.97 -30.84 13.32
CA LYS A 166 -4.91 -31.16 11.88
C LYS A 166 -4.84 -32.69 11.78
N PRO A 167 -5.59 -33.32 10.88
CA PRO A 167 -4.96 -34.28 9.97
C PRO A 167 -5.54 -34.17 8.54
N LYS A 168 -4.72 -33.96 7.50
CA LYS A 168 -3.98 -34.97 6.68
C LYS A 168 -4.87 -35.63 5.59
N PRO A 169 -4.30 -36.18 4.49
CA PRO A 169 -4.71 -35.72 3.15
C PRO A 169 -5.14 -36.84 2.20
N LEU A 170 -6.10 -36.57 1.32
CA LEU A 170 -6.55 -37.50 0.27
C LEU A 170 -6.76 -36.79 -1.08
N ALA A 171 -6.54 -37.55 -2.15
CA ALA A 171 -6.73 -37.21 -3.57
C ALA A 171 -5.88 -36.05 -4.14
N SER A 172 -4.70 -36.40 -4.67
CA SER A 172 -3.94 -35.59 -5.61
C SER A 172 -4.68 -35.44 -6.96
N ASN A 173 -5.72 -34.61 -7.00
CA ASN A 173 -6.24 -34.07 -8.25
C ASN A 173 -5.58 -32.71 -8.52
N ASN A 174 -4.47 -32.74 -9.27
CA ASN A 174 -3.76 -31.54 -9.72
C ASN A 174 -4.62 -30.72 -10.71
N GLY A 175 -5.53 -29.92 -10.15
CA GLY A 175 -6.31 -28.87 -10.83
C GLY A 175 -5.47 -27.65 -11.22
N GLY A 176 -4.16 -27.80 -11.37
CA GLY A 176 -3.29 -26.75 -11.90
C GLY A 176 -3.71 -26.40 -13.32
N VAL A 177 -3.91 -25.11 -13.59
CA VAL A 177 -4.37 -24.56 -14.88
C VAL A 177 -3.48 -25.10 -16.01
N LYS A 178 -4.02 -26.06 -16.78
CA LYS A 178 -3.27 -26.75 -17.84
C LYS A 178 -3.04 -25.77 -19.00
N LYS A 179 -1.84 -25.18 -19.05
CA LYS A 179 -1.43 -24.26 -20.11
C LYS A 179 -1.38 -24.98 -21.47
N VAL A 180 -2.38 -24.72 -22.31
CA VAL A 180 -2.51 -25.21 -23.70
C VAL A 180 -2.09 -24.12 -24.67
N ILE A 181 -1.44 -24.50 -25.77
CA ILE A 181 -1.09 -23.60 -26.88
C ILE A 181 -1.98 -23.92 -28.08
N LEU A 182 -2.43 -22.88 -28.80
CA LEU A 182 -3.26 -22.98 -29.99
C LEU A 182 -2.46 -22.57 -31.22
N CYS A 183 -2.54 -23.33 -32.31
CA CYS A 183 -2.05 -22.85 -33.60
C CYS A 183 -2.96 -21.72 -34.12
N LYS A 184 -2.41 -20.55 -34.46
CA LYS A 184 -3.19 -19.42 -34.97
C LYS A 184 -3.91 -19.70 -36.31
N ARG A 185 -3.33 -20.53 -37.19
CA ARG A 185 -3.88 -20.85 -38.52
C ARG A 185 -5.07 -21.83 -38.45
N CYS A 186 -4.95 -22.94 -37.69
CA CYS A 186 -5.94 -24.04 -37.68
C CYS A 186 -6.63 -24.29 -36.32
N LYS A 187 -6.30 -23.52 -35.27
CA LYS A 187 -6.81 -23.67 -33.90
C LYS A 187 -6.52 -25.03 -33.22
N ALA A 188 -5.63 -25.85 -33.77
CA ALA A 188 -5.18 -27.10 -33.14
C ALA A 188 -4.55 -26.86 -31.76
N ARG A 189 -4.89 -27.72 -30.78
CA ARG A 189 -4.49 -27.61 -29.37
C ARG A 189 -3.28 -28.48 -29.06
N PHE A 190 -2.28 -27.90 -28.39
CA PHE A 190 -1.07 -28.59 -27.93
C PHE A 190 -0.90 -28.43 -26.41
N SER A 191 -0.91 -29.55 -25.69
CA SER A 191 -0.83 -29.61 -24.22
C SER A 191 0.42 -30.35 -23.73
N GLY A 192 0.70 -30.26 -22.43
CA GLY A 192 1.81 -30.97 -21.78
C GLY A 192 3.19 -30.34 -21.97
N PRO A 193 4.27 -31.03 -21.54
CA PRO A 193 5.63 -30.47 -21.55
C PRO A 193 6.17 -30.19 -22.96
N ARG A 194 5.87 -31.08 -23.93
CA ARG A 194 6.36 -31.00 -25.33
C ARG A 194 5.46 -30.20 -26.28
N ARG A 195 4.55 -29.37 -25.75
CA ARG A 195 3.60 -28.56 -26.55
C ARG A 195 4.27 -27.66 -27.61
N PHE A 196 5.38 -27.01 -27.26
CA PHE A 196 6.13 -26.15 -28.21
C PHE A 196 6.80 -26.93 -29.34
N THR A 197 7.43 -28.08 -29.03
CA THR A 197 8.07 -28.91 -30.06
C THR A 197 7.05 -29.54 -31.00
N ASN A 198 5.87 -29.89 -30.48
CA ASN A 198 4.77 -30.44 -31.28
C ASN A 198 4.18 -29.36 -32.19
N MET A 199 3.99 -28.13 -31.69
CA MET A 199 3.59 -26.99 -32.50
C MET A 199 4.61 -26.65 -33.59
N LYS A 200 5.93 -26.71 -33.32
CA LYS A 200 6.98 -26.46 -34.32
C LYS A 200 7.02 -27.52 -35.44
N LYS A 201 6.57 -28.75 -35.17
CA LYS A 201 6.44 -29.82 -36.18
C LYS A 201 5.09 -29.82 -36.92
N HIS A 202 4.13 -29.04 -36.47
CA HIS A 202 2.79 -29.00 -37.04
C HIS A 202 2.78 -28.36 -38.44
N MET A 203 1.95 -28.87 -39.36
CA MET A 203 2.00 -28.52 -40.78
C MET A 203 1.80 -27.02 -41.05
N CYS A 204 0.94 -26.34 -40.29
CA CYS A 204 0.75 -24.90 -40.42
C CYS A 204 1.99 -24.04 -40.07
N MET A 205 3.09 -24.62 -39.57
CA MET A 205 4.37 -23.96 -39.29
C MET A 205 5.51 -24.39 -40.25
N ARG A 206 5.21 -25.19 -41.29
CA ARG A 206 6.18 -25.71 -42.28
C ARG A 206 6.14 -24.98 -43.64
N GLY A 207 5.61 -23.76 -43.65
CA GLY A 207 5.56 -22.86 -44.80
C GLY A 207 5.55 -21.41 -44.34
#